data_AF-A0A939R9V0-F1
#
_entry.id   AF-A0A939R9V0-F1
#
_cell.length_a   1.000
_cell.length_b   1.000
_cell.length_c   1.000
_cell.angle_alpha   90.00
_cell.angle_beta   90.00
_cell.angle_gamma   90.00
#
_symmetry.space_group_name_H-M   'P 1'
#
loop_
_entity.id
_entity.type
_entity.pdbx_description
1 polymer ?
#
loop_
_entity_poly.entity_id
_entity_poly.type
_entity_poly.pdbx_seq_one_letter_code
_entity_poly.pdbx_strand_id
1 'polypeptide(L)'
;MDKKSPWLICLKWGLIFGVAAIVFEVVRMVARNLEFGNQPAFSLALIILYVLVLYAGIKEFKEHYPQRLSFGKAFLSCILISLVGCVLLMGYEVIQYTYIEPDGLEKRYEQSLANYRSAVEKDTVTSAEVQAYTDTLSKVMAEQKTLLLKGQDTTVDYAMQLEVQKGLDMLMQYYVASLQNDYKKRELTHLDTVWTLPNFSKKARRNLMNTLGLYENQNLTAASTPYVRQIVQNSENAMRDYNTADIRFEQKKGQIPHYTSALSYAAVNSFFSWIYALLVGIFVSVYHYRSKHAIDEVPVEEAEDVPEEMEDLPEEEIDNQEENV
;
A
#
# COMPACT_ATOMS: atom_id res chain seq x y z
N MET A 1 -43.24 5.73 26.05
CA MET A 1 -42.00 5.97 25.28
C MET A 1 -42.39 6.32 23.86
N ASP A 2 -42.10 7.53 23.40
CA ASP A 2 -42.33 7.91 22.01
C ASP A 2 -41.46 7.08 21.07
N LYS A 3 -42.09 6.37 20.14
CA LYS A 3 -41.39 5.56 19.13
C LYS A 3 -40.66 6.50 18.16
N LYS A 4 -39.38 6.77 18.42
CA LYS A 4 -38.51 7.53 17.52
C LYS A 4 -38.40 6.82 16.18
N SER A 5 -38.64 7.50 15.06
CA SER A 5 -38.53 6.92 13.71
C SER A 5 -37.15 6.27 13.48
N PRO A 6 -37.04 5.09 12.83
CA PRO A 6 -35.76 4.42 12.59
C PRO A 6 -34.79 5.29 11.78
N TRP A 7 -35.34 6.13 10.89
CA TRP A 7 -34.57 7.08 10.09
C TRP A 7 -33.88 8.14 10.94
N LEU A 8 -34.56 8.63 11.99
CA LEU A 8 -33.99 9.64 12.90
C LEU A 8 -32.81 9.08 13.69
N ILE A 9 -32.86 7.79 14.08
CA ILE A 9 -31.75 7.12 14.74
C ILE A 9 -30.54 7.04 13.80
N CYS A 10 -30.75 6.59 12.56
CA CYS A 10 -29.68 6.50 11.56
C CYS A 10 -29.07 7.87 11.25
N LEU A 11 -29.89 8.91 11.08
CA LEU A 11 -29.44 10.27 10.83
C LEU A 11 -28.61 10.80 12.00
N LYS A 12 -29.09 10.63 13.24
CA LYS A 12 -28.38 11.06 14.45
C LYS A 12 -26.99 10.43 14.53
N TRP A 13 -26.90 9.11 14.37
CA TRP A 13 -25.62 8.41 14.43
C TRP A 13 -24.73 8.69 13.23
N GLY A 14 -25.30 8.95 12.05
CA GLY A 14 -24.56 9.39 10.87
C GLY A 14 -23.95 10.79 11.03
N LEU A 15 -24.67 11.72 11.66
CA LEU A 15 -24.14 13.04 12.02
C LEU A 15 -22.99 12.92 13.03
N ILE A 16 -23.16 12.10 14.08
CA ILE A 16 -22.09 11.82 15.06
C ILE A 16 -20.87 11.22 14.37
N PHE A 17 -21.08 10.24 13.48
CA PHE A 17 -20.02 9.62 12.70
C PHE A 17 -19.25 10.64 11.85
N GLY A 18 -19.97 11.48 11.10
CA GLY A 18 -19.38 12.52 10.26
C GLY A 18 -18.59 13.54 11.07
N VAL A 19 -19.15 14.06 12.17
CA VAL A 19 -18.44 15.01 13.04
C VAL A 19 -17.20 14.38 13.66
N ALA A 20 -17.30 13.14 14.15
CA ALA A 20 -16.15 12.45 14.71
C ALA A 20 -15.05 12.19 13.66
N ALA A 21 -15.42 11.84 12.42
CA ALA A 21 -14.48 11.68 11.31
C ALA A 21 -13.80 13.02 10.94
N ILE A 22 -14.55 14.13 10.96
CA ILE A 22 -13.99 15.47 10.74
C ILE A 22 -12.98 15.82 11.83
N VAL A 23 -13.34 15.65 13.10
CA VAL A 23 -12.41 15.88 14.23
C VAL A 23 -11.17 15.01 14.09
N PHE A 24 -11.33 13.75 13.69
CA PHE A 24 -10.22 12.85 13.44
C PHE A 24 -9.29 13.35 12.32
N GLU A 25 -9.82 13.83 11.19
CA GLU A 25 -9.01 14.42 10.11
C GLU A 25 -8.33 15.73 10.52
N VAL A 26 -8.98 16.56 11.35
CA VAL A 26 -8.35 17.77 11.92
C VAL A 26 -7.17 17.38 12.81
N VAL A 27 -7.34 16.40 13.71
CA VAL A 27 -6.27 15.90 14.57
C VAL A 27 -5.13 15.33 13.73
N ARG A 28 -5.45 14.53 12.70
CA ARG A 28 -4.47 14.01 11.74
C ARG A 28 -3.72 15.13 11.02
N MET A 29 -4.41 16.19 10.63
CA MET A 29 -3.81 17.36 10.00
C MET A 29 -2.81 18.05 10.92
N VAL A 30 -3.17 18.32 12.18
CA VAL A 30 -2.25 18.96 13.14
C VAL A 30 -1.08 18.04 13.48
N ALA A 31 -1.35 16.73 13.62
CA ALA A 31 -0.33 15.74 13.94
C ALA A 31 0.68 15.50 12.80
N ARG A 32 0.39 15.87 11.54
CA ARG A 32 1.35 15.76 10.42
C ARG A 32 2.65 16.55 10.67
N ASN A 33 2.56 17.66 11.40
CA ASN A 33 3.72 18.50 11.72
C ASN A 33 4.55 17.96 12.89
N LEU A 34 3.99 17.04 13.65
CA LEU A 34 4.69 16.34 14.71
C LEU A 34 5.30 15.11 14.04
N GLU A 35 6.60 14.89 14.15
CA GLU A 35 7.34 13.76 13.54
C GLU A 35 6.93 12.37 14.09
N PHE A 36 5.67 12.18 14.47
CA PHE A 36 5.12 10.88 14.82
C PHE A 36 5.01 10.02 13.56
N GLY A 37 6.03 9.17 13.34
CA GLY A 37 6.05 8.11 12.34
C GLY A 37 4.99 7.00 12.52
N ASN A 38 3.91 7.27 13.27
CA ASN A 38 2.91 6.29 13.69
C ASN A 38 1.70 6.25 12.75
N GLN A 39 1.92 6.20 11.43
CA GLN A 39 0.81 5.98 10.46
C GLN A 39 -0.09 4.77 10.83
N PRO A 40 0.46 3.62 11.27
CA PRO A 40 -0.36 2.48 11.66
C PRO A 40 -1.30 2.76 12.84
N ALA A 41 -0.88 3.61 13.79
CA ALA A 41 -1.68 3.94 14.96
C ALA A 41 -2.91 4.76 14.58
N PHE A 42 -2.77 5.73 13.66
CA PHE A 42 -3.90 6.48 13.13
C PHE A 42 -4.86 5.58 12.37
N SER A 43 -4.35 4.67 11.53
CA SER A 43 -5.20 3.69 10.85
C SER A 43 -6.00 2.87 11.86
N LEU A 44 -5.36 2.31 12.89
CA LEU A 44 -6.03 1.53 13.92
C LEU A 44 -7.09 2.34 14.71
N ALA A 45 -6.77 3.58 15.08
CA ALA A 45 -7.70 4.47 15.77
C ALA A 45 -8.95 4.76 14.93
N LEU A 46 -8.79 4.92 13.61
CA LEU A 46 -9.91 5.08 12.68
C LEU A 46 -10.80 3.83 12.66
N ILE A 47 -10.22 2.62 12.65
CA ILE A 47 -11.01 1.36 12.73
C ILE A 47 -11.86 1.34 13.99
N ILE A 48 -11.25 1.65 15.14
CA ILE A 48 -11.93 1.67 16.43
C ILE A 48 -13.09 2.67 16.41
N LEU A 49 -12.87 3.86 15.86
CA LEU A 49 -13.92 4.87 15.71
C LEU A 49 -15.12 4.32 14.92
N TYR A 50 -14.87 3.65 13.79
CA TYR A 50 -15.93 3.11 12.93
C TYR A 50 -16.71 2.03 13.66
N VAL A 51 -16.01 1.10 14.33
CA VAL A 51 -16.63 0.05 15.12
C VAL A 51 -17.51 0.64 16.22
N LEU A 52 -16.99 1.58 17.01
CA LEU A 52 -17.71 2.17 18.14
C LEU A 52 -18.99 2.87 17.71
N VAL A 53 -18.92 3.71 16.67
CA VAL A 53 -20.07 4.50 16.23
C VAL A 53 -21.13 3.62 15.55
N LEU A 54 -20.72 2.68 14.68
CA LEU A 54 -21.66 1.76 14.02
C LEU A 54 -22.30 0.80 15.03
N TYR A 55 -21.52 0.29 15.98
CA TYR A 55 -22.01 -0.56 17.05
C TYR A 55 -23.04 0.17 17.91
N ALA A 56 -22.73 1.38 18.38
CA ALA A 56 -23.63 2.16 19.20
C ALA A 56 -24.92 2.53 18.43
N GLY A 57 -24.81 2.83 17.13
CA GLY A 57 -25.95 3.06 16.25
C GLY A 57 -26.89 1.86 16.13
N ILE A 58 -26.34 0.66 15.88
CA ILE A 58 -27.16 -0.57 15.82
C ILE A 58 -27.72 -0.93 17.19
N LYS A 59 -26.95 -0.73 18.26
CA LYS A 59 -27.41 -1.01 19.64
C LYS A 59 -28.67 -0.19 19.97
N GLU A 60 -28.66 1.13 19.74
CA GLU A 60 -29.84 1.97 19.98
C GLU A 60 -31.02 1.61 19.07
N PHE A 61 -30.73 1.24 17.81
CA PHE A 61 -31.75 0.74 16.89
C PHE A 61 -32.41 -0.55 17.42
N LYS A 62 -31.61 -1.48 17.95
CA LYS A 62 -32.10 -2.73 18.58
C LYS A 62 -32.99 -2.44 19.78
N GLU A 63 -32.60 -1.49 20.63
CA GLU A 63 -33.38 -1.13 21.84
C GLU A 63 -34.77 -0.57 21.50
N HIS A 64 -34.90 0.22 20.42
CA HIS A 64 -36.19 0.77 20.00
C HIS A 64 -37.01 -0.20 19.14
N TYR A 65 -36.36 -1.18 18.50
CA TYR A 65 -36.97 -2.10 17.54
C TYR A 65 -36.52 -3.57 17.70
N PRO A 66 -36.67 -4.20 18.89
CA PRO A 66 -36.07 -5.49 19.21
C PRO A 66 -36.57 -6.65 18.32
N GLN A 67 -37.87 -6.64 18.00
CA GLN A 67 -38.48 -7.66 17.15
C GLN A 67 -38.12 -7.53 15.66
N ARG A 68 -37.49 -6.41 15.24
CA ARG A 68 -37.21 -6.12 13.84
C ARG A 68 -35.75 -6.27 13.46
N LEU A 69 -34.86 -6.66 14.37
CA LEU A 69 -33.43 -6.76 14.06
C LEU A 69 -33.11 -8.08 13.34
N SER A 70 -33.27 -8.09 12.01
CA SER A 70 -32.63 -9.08 11.14
C SER A 70 -31.25 -8.59 10.69
N PHE A 71 -30.38 -9.50 10.26
CA PHE A 71 -29.06 -9.13 9.71
C PHE A 71 -29.15 -8.05 8.64
N GLY A 72 -30.06 -8.22 7.66
CA GLY A 72 -30.24 -7.25 6.57
C GLY A 72 -30.67 -5.85 7.05
N LYS A 73 -31.48 -5.76 8.11
CA LYS A 73 -31.91 -4.47 8.68
C LYS A 73 -30.80 -3.80 9.50
N ALA A 74 -30.00 -4.58 10.23
CA ALA A 74 -28.80 -4.08 10.91
C ALA A 74 -27.78 -3.54 9.88
N PHE A 75 -27.53 -4.31 8.82
CA PHE A 75 -26.61 -3.92 7.76
C PHE A 75 -27.09 -2.67 7.00
N LEU A 76 -28.38 -2.61 6.64
CA LEU A 76 -28.96 -1.42 6.01
C LEU A 76 -28.83 -0.18 6.90
N SER A 77 -28.95 -0.33 8.22
CA SER A 77 -28.74 0.78 9.16
C SER A 77 -27.28 1.26 9.15
N CYS A 78 -26.30 0.35 9.09
CA CYS A 78 -24.88 0.72 8.89
C CYS A 78 -24.65 1.47 7.57
N ILE A 79 -25.28 1.03 6.47
CA ILE A 79 -25.18 1.72 5.17
C ILE A 79 -25.65 3.16 5.30
N LEU A 80 -26.82 3.38 5.92
CA LEU A 80 -27.38 4.72 6.08
C LEU A 80 -26.54 5.62 6.99
N ILE A 81 -26.10 5.10 8.14
CA ILE A 81 -25.24 5.83 9.09
C ILE A 81 -23.93 6.25 8.40
N SER A 82 -23.26 5.29 7.76
CA SER A 82 -21.99 5.55 7.08
C SER A 82 -22.13 6.50 5.90
N LEU A 83 -23.20 6.40 5.11
CA LEU A 83 -23.46 7.29 3.98
C LEU A 83 -23.60 8.74 4.44
N VAL A 84 -24.41 9.00 5.48
CA VAL A 84 -24.59 10.35 6.04
C VAL A 84 -23.26 10.93 6.52
N GLY A 85 -22.48 10.15 7.28
CA GLY A 85 -21.19 10.65 7.78
C GLY A 85 -20.15 10.85 6.68
N CYS A 86 -20.13 10.02 5.63
CA CYS A 86 -19.22 10.20 4.49
C CYS A 86 -19.57 11.43 3.66
N VAL A 87 -20.85 11.78 3.51
CA VAL A 87 -21.25 13.04 2.85
C VAL A 87 -20.76 14.25 3.64
N LEU A 88 -20.86 14.22 4.97
CA LEU A 88 -20.32 15.29 5.82
C LEU A 88 -18.80 15.40 5.72
N LEU A 89 -18.10 14.25 5.76
CA LEU A 89 -16.65 14.19 5.61
C LEU A 89 -16.23 14.78 4.26
N MET A 90 -16.88 14.39 3.16
CA MET A 90 -16.62 14.93 1.83
C MET A 90 -16.77 16.45 1.79
N GLY A 91 -17.85 16.98 2.39
CA GLY A 91 -18.07 18.43 2.48
C GLY A 91 -16.95 19.15 3.23
N TYR A 92 -16.50 18.57 4.35
CA TYR A 92 -15.36 19.09 5.10
C TYR A 92 -14.05 19.05 4.30
N GLU A 93 -13.75 17.95 3.61
CA GLU A 93 -12.53 17.83 2.80
C GLU A 93 -12.49 18.85 1.66
N VAL A 94 -13.64 19.11 1.02
CA VAL A 94 -13.75 20.18 0.02
C VAL A 94 -13.40 21.53 0.66
N ILE A 95 -13.94 21.84 1.85
CA ILE A 95 -13.62 23.09 2.55
C ILE A 95 -12.14 23.13 2.92
N GLN A 96 -11.58 22.02 3.42
CA GLN A 96 -10.20 21.93 3.85
C GLN A 96 -9.25 22.25 2.70
N TYR A 97 -9.34 21.56 1.57
CA TYR A 97 -8.43 21.75 0.44
C TYR A 97 -8.74 22.97 -0.42
N THR A 98 -9.89 23.62 -0.22
CA THR A 98 -10.19 24.88 -0.94
C THR A 98 -9.77 26.11 -0.14
N TYR A 99 -9.95 26.10 1.20
CA TYR A 99 -9.83 27.31 2.02
C TYR A 99 -8.84 27.21 3.18
N ILE A 100 -8.68 26.02 3.79
CA ILE A 100 -7.84 25.86 4.99
C ILE A 100 -6.39 25.55 4.59
N GLU A 101 -6.20 24.62 3.66
CA GLU A 101 -4.90 24.12 3.20
C GLU A 101 -4.92 23.96 1.67
N PRO A 102 -4.91 25.06 0.90
CA PRO A 102 -5.00 25.02 -0.57
C PRO A 102 -3.85 24.23 -1.22
N ASP A 103 -2.65 24.30 -0.63
CA ASP A 103 -1.48 23.54 -1.09
C ASP A 103 -1.45 22.09 -0.56
N GLY A 104 -2.46 21.68 0.21
CA GLY A 104 -2.48 20.39 0.89
C GLY A 104 -2.50 19.20 -0.07
N LEU A 105 -3.15 19.33 -1.22
CA LEU A 105 -3.19 18.28 -2.24
C LEU A 105 -1.83 18.09 -2.92
N GLU A 106 -1.15 19.18 -3.27
CA GLU A 106 0.19 19.12 -3.88
C GLU A 106 1.19 18.48 -2.91
N LYS A 107 1.19 18.90 -1.64
CA LYS A 107 2.05 18.30 -0.60
C LYS A 107 1.80 16.80 -0.43
N ARG A 108 0.53 16.35 -0.50
CA ARG A 108 0.19 14.92 -0.45
C ARG A 108 0.67 14.18 -1.70
N TYR A 109 0.61 14.81 -2.87
CA TYR A 109 1.14 14.24 -4.11
C TYR A 109 2.66 14.10 -4.04
N GLU A 110 3.39 15.13 -3.65
CA GLU A 110 4.85 15.10 -3.45
C GLU A 110 5.26 14.02 -2.43
N GLN A 111 4.54 13.91 -1.31
CA GLN A 111 4.79 12.87 -0.32
C GLN A 111 4.53 11.47 -0.90
N SER A 112 3.50 11.31 -1.73
CA SER A 112 3.21 10.06 -2.42
C SER A 112 4.31 9.70 -3.42
N LEU A 113 4.86 10.69 -4.14
CA LEU A 113 6.02 10.52 -5.01
C LEU A 113 7.25 10.07 -4.22
N ALA A 114 7.54 10.71 -3.09
CA ALA A 114 8.67 10.37 -2.23
C ALA A 114 8.54 8.95 -1.66
N ASN A 115 7.37 8.60 -1.13
CA ASN A 115 7.08 7.26 -0.62
C ASN A 115 7.23 6.21 -1.74
N TYR A 116 6.69 6.51 -2.92
CA TYR A 116 6.79 5.61 -4.07
C TYR A 116 8.24 5.42 -4.52
N ARG A 117 9.04 6.51 -4.58
CA ARG A 117 10.47 6.43 -4.90
C ARG A 117 11.22 5.54 -3.90
N SER A 118 10.96 5.72 -2.61
CA SER A 118 11.57 4.89 -1.56
C SER A 118 11.17 3.42 -1.62
N ALA A 119 9.94 3.12 -2.08
CA ALA A 119 9.47 1.76 -2.27
C ALA A 119 10.12 1.12 -3.50
N VAL A 120 10.25 1.88 -4.60
CA VAL A 120 10.96 1.44 -5.81
C VAL A 120 12.42 1.15 -5.52
N GLU A 121 13.11 1.94 -4.71
CA GLU A 121 14.53 1.69 -4.38
C GLU A 121 14.78 0.34 -3.69
N LYS A 122 13.78 -0.22 -3.01
CA LYS A 122 13.86 -1.53 -2.34
C LYS A 122 13.61 -2.70 -3.30
N ASP A 123 13.19 -2.40 -4.52
CA ASP A 123 12.76 -3.39 -5.48
C ASP A 123 13.95 -3.98 -6.25
N THR A 124 13.76 -5.18 -6.79
CA THR A 124 14.77 -5.89 -7.57
C THR A 124 14.71 -5.47 -9.04
N VAL A 125 15.85 -5.54 -9.73
CA VAL A 125 15.90 -5.28 -11.17
C VAL A 125 15.25 -6.44 -11.91
N THR A 126 14.37 -6.13 -12.86
CA THR A 126 13.71 -7.10 -13.75
C THR A 126 14.55 -7.40 -14.98
N SER A 127 14.33 -8.55 -15.62
CA SER A 127 15.00 -8.89 -16.88
C SER A 127 14.81 -7.83 -17.99
N ALA A 128 13.62 -7.22 -18.06
CA ALA A 128 13.31 -6.15 -19.00
C ALA A 128 14.19 -4.90 -18.77
N GLU A 129 14.50 -4.56 -17.52
CA GLU A 129 15.36 -3.41 -17.22
C GLU A 129 16.84 -3.72 -17.41
N VAL A 130 17.25 -4.97 -17.17
CA VAL A 130 18.60 -5.42 -17.58
C VAL A 130 18.77 -5.22 -19.08
N GLN A 131 17.77 -5.62 -19.87
CA GLN A 131 17.79 -5.41 -21.32
C GLN A 131 17.82 -3.92 -21.69
N ALA A 132 16.95 -3.11 -21.08
CA ALA A 132 16.91 -1.66 -21.32
C ALA A 132 18.24 -0.97 -20.97
N TYR A 133 18.89 -1.40 -19.88
CA TYR A 133 20.23 -0.94 -19.51
C TYR A 133 21.26 -1.31 -20.58
N THR A 134 21.28 -2.56 -21.03
CA THR A 134 22.24 -3.02 -22.04
C THR A 134 22.03 -2.34 -23.40
N ASP A 135 20.78 -2.07 -23.77
CA ASP A 135 20.43 -1.34 -24.99
C ASP A 135 20.91 0.11 -24.92
N THR A 136 20.73 0.75 -23.75
CA THR A 136 21.21 2.13 -23.52
C THR A 136 22.73 2.18 -23.59
N LEU A 137 23.43 1.26 -22.91
CA LEU A 137 24.88 1.18 -22.94
C LEU A 137 25.41 0.98 -24.37
N SER A 138 24.77 0.10 -25.16
CA SER A 138 25.12 -0.16 -26.56
C SER A 138 25.05 1.11 -27.41
N LYS A 139 23.97 1.89 -27.27
CA LYS A 139 23.81 3.19 -27.95
C LYS A 139 24.91 4.17 -27.56
N VAL A 140 25.19 4.29 -26.26
CA VAL A 140 26.25 5.18 -25.76
C VAL A 140 27.62 4.75 -26.31
N MET A 141 27.94 3.45 -26.37
CA MET A 141 29.18 2.97 -27.00
C MET A 141 29.26 3.32 -28.49
N ALA A 142 28.16 3.19 -29.23
CA ALA A 142 28.12 3.55 -30.65
C ALA A 142 28.35 5.06 -30.87
N GLU A 143 27.81 5.90 -29.99
CA GLU A 143 28.03 7.35 -29.99
C GLU A 143 29.49 7.70 -29.66
N GLN A 144 30.04 7.11 -28.58
CA GLN A 144 31.44 7.34 -28.18
C GLN A 144 32.43 6.88 -29.24
N LYS A 145 32.16 5.74 -29.91
CA LYS A 145 32.93 5.31 -31.08
C LYS A 145 32.91 6.37 -32.18
N THR A 146 31.73 6.88 -32.51
CA THR A 146 31.57 7.91 -33.56
C THR A 146 32.32 9.19 -33.22
N LEU A 147 32.25 9.64 -31.96
CA LEU A 147 32.97 10.83 -31.49
C LEU A 147 34.49 10.64 -31.56
N LEU A 148 34.99 9.49 -31.09
CA LEU A 148 36.42 9.20 -31.07
C LEU A 148 37.01 9.12 -32.48
N LEU A 149 36.31 8.44 -33.40
CA LEU A 149 36.78 8.27 -34.78
C LEU A 149 36.69 9.55 -35.61
N LYS A 150 35.70 10.42 -35.35
CA LYS A 150 35.61 11.75 -36.01
C LYS A 150 36.71 12.70 -35.53
N GLY A 151 37.13 12.59 -34.27
CA GLY A 151 38.17 13.45 -33.68
C GLY A 151 39.59 13.11 -34.14
N GLN A 152 39.80 11.95 -34.77
CA GLN A 152 41.09 11.58 -35.34
C GLN A 152 41.12 11.87 -36.84
N ASP A 153 41.62 13.06 -37.18
CA ASP A 153 41.78 13.52 -38.55
C ASP A 153 42.56 12.50 -39.40
N THR A 154 41.86 11.79 -40.30
CA THR A 154 42.38 10.97 -41.41
C THR A 154 43.26 9.74 -41.12
N THR A 155 43.72 9.49 -39.89
CA THR A 155 44.70 8.41 -39.61
C THR A 155 44.10 7.03 -39.35
N VAL A 156 42.80 6.93 -39.05
CA VAL A 156 42.16 5.64 -38.77
C VAL A 156 41.56 5.08 -40.05
N ASP A 157 42.25 4.11 -40.65
CA ASP A 157 41.77 3.45 -41.85
C ASP A 157 40.45 2.69 -41.61
N TYR A 158 39.75 2.37 -42.70
CA TYR A 158 38.47 1.66 -42.64
C TYR A 158 38.60 0.27 -41.98
N ALA A 159 39.75 -0.39 -42.11
CA ALA A 159 39.97 -1.71 -41.52
C ALA A 159 40.01 -1.63 -39.99
N MET A 160 40.68 -0.62 -39.42
CA MET A 160 40.71 -0.35 -37.99
C MET A 160 39.32 0.00 -37.45
N GLN A 161 38.54 0.81 -38.17
CA GLN A 161 37.17 1.12 -37.75
C GLN A 161 36.30 -0.15 -37.68
N LEU A 162 36.44 -1.04 -38.66
CA LEU A 162 35.74 -2.32 -38.70
C LEU A 162 36.20 -3.25 -37.57
N GLU A 163 37.49 -3.27 -37.27
CA GLU A 163 38.05 -4.06 -36.17
C GLU A 163 37.56 -3.57 -34.81
N VAL A 164 37.58 -2.26 -34.56
CA VAL A 164 37.03 -1.64 -33.34
C VAL A 164 35.54 -1.95 -33.21
N GLN A 165 34.77 -1.85 -34.30
CA GLN A 165 33.34 -2.20 -34.29
C GLN A 165 33.12 -3.67 -33.89
N LYS A 166 33.83 -4.60 -34.53
CA LYS A 166 33.73 -6.03 -34.19
C LYS A 166 34.11 -6.30 -32.74
N GLY A 167 35.15 -5.62 -32.25
CA GLY A 167 35.59 -5.71 -30.85
C GLY A 167 34.50 -5.27 -29.88
N LEU A 168 33.84 -4.13 -30.15
CA LEU A 168 32.73 -3.62 -29.33
C LEU A 168 31.51 -4.55 -29.37
N ASP A 169 31.13 -5.05 -30.54
CA ASP A 169 29.98 -5.95 -30.70
C ASP A 169 30.17 -7.25 -29.92
N MET A 170 31.35 -7.87 -30.04
CA MET A 170 31.69 -9.07 -29.28
C MET A 170 31.75 -8.79 -27.78
N LEU A 171 32.38 -7.68 -27.35
CA LEU A 171 32.42 -7.28 -25.95
C LEU A 171 31.01 -7.15 -25.37
N MET A 172 30.11 -6.48 -26.08
CA MET A 172 28.72 -6.30 -25.67
C MET A 172 27.98 -7.63 -25.59
N GLN A 173 28.20 -8.55 -26.54
CA GLN A 173 27.62 -9.89 -26.49
C GLN A 173 28.08 -10.66 -25.24
N TYR A 174 29.38 -10.67 -24.94
CA TYR A 174 29.91 -11.31 -23.73
C TYR A 174 29.38 -10.67 -22.45
N TYR A 175 29.29 -9.34 -22.44
CA TYR A 175 28.79 -8.57 -21.31
C TYR A 175 27.31 -8.88 -21.01
N VAL A 176 26.46 -8.85 -22.05
CA VAL A 176 25.03 -9.20 -21.93
C VAL A 176 24.87 -10.63 -21.41
N ALA A 177 25.61 -11.59 -21.98
CA ALA A 177 25.57 -12.98 -21.53
C ALA A 177 26.03 -13.12 -20.06
N SER A 178 27.07 -12.37 -19.65
CA SER A 178 27.55 -12.35 -18.27
C SER A 178 26.49 -11.81 -17.30
N LEU A 179 25.88 -10.67 -17.61
CA LEU A 179 24.81 -10.09 -16.80
C LEU A 179 23.60 -11.01 -16.70
N GLN A 180 23.17 -11.62 -17.81
CA GLN A 180 22.04 -12.55 -17.83
C GLN A 180 22.33 -13.82 -17.03
N ASN A 181 23.56 -14.34 -17.09
CA ASN A 181 23.96 -15.50 -16.30
C ASN A 181 24.01 -15.16 -14.80
N ASP A 182 24.57 -14.00 -14.44
CA ASP A 182 24.59 -13.49 -13.07
C ASP A 182 23.18 -13.28 -12.51
N TYR A 183 22.24 -12.86 -13.36
CA TYR A 183 20.82 -12.73 -13.02
C TYR A 183 20.18 -14.11 -12.79
N LYS A 184 20.28 -15.04 -13.77
CA LYS A 184 19.69 -16.38 -13.68
C LYS A 184 20.19 -17.20 -12.49
N LYS A 185 21.50 -17.18 -12.22
CA LYS A 185 22.09 -17.88 -11.08
C LYS A 185 21.51 -17.43 -9.75
N ARG A 186 21.00 -16.20 -9.66
CA ARG A 186 20.52 -15.59 -8.42
C ARG A 186 19.05 -15.83 -8.16
N GLU A 187 18.24 -15.83 -9.22
CA GLU A 187 16.84 -16.25 -9.17
C GLU A 187 16.71 -17.64 -8.52
N LEU A 188 17.70 -18.51 -8.77
CA LEU A 188 17.82 -19.84 -8.17
C LEU A 188 18.26 -19.84 -6.68
N THR A 189 18.78 -18.74 -6.15
CA THR A 189 19.39 -18.66 -4.80
C THR A 189 18.67 -17.71 -3.82
N HIS A 190 17.64 -16.99 -4.27
CA HIS A 190 16.86 -16.04 -3.46
C HIS A 190 17.71 -14.95 -2.74
N LEU A 191 18.83 -14.53 -3.34
CA LEU A 191 19.70 -13.48 -2.79
C LEU A 191 19.23 -12.09 -3.24
N ASP A 192 18.11 -11.63 -2.65
CA ASP A 192 17.38 -10.42 -3.06
C ASP A 192 18.15 -9.10 -2.88
N THR A 193 19.22 -9.08 -2.09
CA THR A 193 19.91 -7.84 -1.67
C THR A 193 20.94 -7.29 -2.65
N VAL A 194 21.35 -8.06 -3.67
CA VAL A 194 22.55 -7.71 -4.46
C VAL A 194 22.23 -7.05 -5.81
N TRP A 195 21.01 -7.22 -6.32
CA TRP A 195 20.49 -6.55 -7.51
C TRP A 195 19.29 -5.67 -7.16
N THR A 196 19.36 -5.03 -5.99
CA THR A 196 18.50 -3.89 -5.72
C THR A 196 18.79 -2.82 -6.77
N LEU A 197 17.76 -2.08 -7.20
CA LEU A 197 17.91 -1.02 -8.19
C LEU A 197 19.08 -0.05 -7.89
N PRO A 198 19.35 0.38 -6.63
CA PRO A 198 20.47 1.27 -6.30
C PRO A 198 21.86 0.67 -6.56
N ASN A 199 22.00 -0.65 -6.47
CA ASN A 199 23.30 -1.34 -6.58
C ASN A 199 23.57 -1.88 -7.98
N PHE A 200 22.53 -1.99 -8.80
CA PHE A 200 22.62 -2.61 -10.12
C PHE A 200 23.62 -1.88 -11.02
N SER A 201 23.50 -0.56 -11.20
CA SER A 201 24.39 0.20 -12.09
C SER A 201 25.86 0.07 -11.70
N LYS A 202 26.19 0.17 -10.41
CA LYS A 202 27.55 -0.03 -9.89
C LYS A 202 28.08 -1.43 -10.23
N LYS A 203 27.25 -2.45 -10.10
CA LYS A 203 27.64 -3.83 -10.41
C LYS A 203 27.77 -4.08 -11.90
N ALA A 204 26.84 -3.55 -12.69
CA ALA A 204 26.84 -3.62 -14.14
C ALA A 204 28.12 -3.00 -14.72
N ARG A 205 28.58 -1.87 -14.18
CA ARG A 205 29.86 -1.22 -14.54
C ARG A 205 31.07 -2.06 -14.17
N ARG A 206 31.10 -2.64 -12.97
CA ARG A 206 32.17 -3.57 -12.57
C ARG A 206 32.23 -4.79 -13.49
N ASN A 207 31.08 -5.37 -13.82
CA ASN A 207 31.00 -6.50 -14.74
C ASN A 207 31.55 -6.09 -16.12
N LEU A 208 31.16 -4.93 -16.65
CA LEU A 208 31.65 -4.42 -17.93
C LEU A 208 33.20 -4.31 -17.97
N MET A 209 33.81 -3.73 -16.95
CA MET A 209 35.27 -3.59 -16.88
C MET A 209 35.98 -4.94 -16.74
N ASN A 210 35.38 -5.89 -16.02
CA ASN A 210 35.90 -7.26 -15.94
C ASN A 210 35.82 -7.97 -17.30
N THR A 211 34.68 -7.83 -18.02
CA THR A 211 34.52 -8.38 -19.37
C THR A 211 35.53 -7.77 -20.34
N LEU A 212 35.77 -6.45 -20.26
CA LEU A 212 36.78 -5.78 -21.06
C LEU A 212 38.18 -6.39 -20.81
N GLY A 213 38.59 -6.55 -19.55
CA GLY A 213 39.90 -7.12 -19.23
C GLY A 213 40.06 -8.57 -19.71
N LEU A 214 39.00 -9.38 -19.65
CA LEU A 214 39.03 -10.75 -20.21
C LEU A 214 39.11 -10.74 -21.74
N TYR A 215 38.36 -9.85 -22.38
CA TYR A 215 38.27 -9.77 -23.84
C TYR A 215 39.54 -9.20 -24.49
N GLU A 216 40.15 -8.17 -23.87
CA GLU A 216 41.42 -7.57 -24.29
C GLU A 216 42.54 -8.61 -24.41
N ASN A 217 42.60 -9.56 -23.48
CA ASN A 217 43.65 -10.59 -23.47
C ASN A 217 43.49 -11.67 -24.56
N GLN A 218 42.33 -11.79 -25.18
CA GLN A 218 42.01 -12.92 -26.05
C GLN A 218 41.74 -12.54 -27.51
N ASN A 219 41.10 -11.40 -27.75
CA ASN A 219 40.43 -11.15 -29.03
C ASN A 219 40.75 -9.80 -29.69
N LEU A 220 41.41 -8.88 -28.97
CA LEU A 220 41.79 -7.58 -29.52
C LEU A 220 43.23 -7.58 -30.00
N THR A 221 43.48 -6.93 -31.13
CA THR A 221 44.86 -6.68 -31.56
C THR A 221 45.46 -5.53 -30.75
N ALA A 222 46.79 -5.46 -30.72
CA ALA A 222 47.49 -4.36 -30.06
C ALA A 222 47.08 -2.97 -30.61
N ALA A 223 46.65 -2.92 -31.88
CA ALA A 223 46.30 -1.68 -32.56
C ALA A 223 44.88 -1.19 -32.24
N SER A 224 43.90 -2.09 -32.09
CA SER A 224 42.50 -1.74 -31.77
C SER A 224 42.22 -1.59 -30.28
N THR A 225 43.02 -2.25 -29.42
CA THR A 225 42.90 -2.21 -27.95
C THR A 225 42.74 -0.80 -27.35
N PRO A 226 43.59 0.21 -27.65
CA PRO A 226 43.47 1.52 -27.03
C PRO A 226 42.14 2.22 -27.34
N TYR A 227 41.62 2.05 -28.57
CA TYR A 227 40.35 2.64 -28.98
C TYR A 227 39.17 1.99 -28.26
N VAL A 228 39.13 0.66 -28.23
CA VAL A 228 38.05 -0.08 -27.54
C VAL A 228 38.04 0.27 -26.06
N ARG A 229 39.22 0.29 -25.41
CA ARG A 229 39.33 0.67 -23.99
C ARG A 229 38.82 2.08 -23.74
N GLN A 230 39.21 3.05 -24.57
CA GLN A 230 38.77 4.44 -24.41
C GLN A 230 37.26 4.60 -24.61
N ILE A 231 36.68 3.94 -25.62
CA ILE A 231 35.24 3.95 -25.88
C ILE A 231 34.49 3.39 -24.66
N VAL A 232 34.91 2.24 -24.14
CA VAL A 232 34.26 1.59 -22.99
C VAL A 232 34.38 2.46 -21.73
N GLN A 233 35.54 3.07 -21.48
CA GLN A 233 35.71 3.99 -20.35
C GLN A 233 34.83 5.23 -20.47
N ASN A 234 34.73 5.83 -21.67
CA ASN A 234 33.84 6.98 -21.89
C ASN A 234 32.37 6.60 -21.70
N SER A 235 31.97 5.42 -22.20
CA SER A 235 30.62 4.91 -22.02
C SER A 235 30.29 4.58 -20.55
N GLU A 236 31.24 4.05 -19.79
CA GLU A 236 31.09 3.81 -18.35
C GLU A 236 30.87 5.12 -17.59
N ASN A 237 31.66 6.15 -17.92
CA ASN A 237 31.52 7.48 -17.35
C ASN A 237 30.16 8.11 -17.69
N ALA A 238 29.70 7.97 -18.93
CA ALA A 238 28.39 8.47 -19.36
C ALA A 238 27.22 7.73 -18.67
N MET A 239 27.41 6.45 -18.33
CA MET A 239 26.43 5.64 -17.60
C MET A 239 26.55 5.75 -16.08
N ARG A 240 27.48 6.57 -15.55
CA ARG A 240 27.74 6.68 -14.11
C ARG A 240 26.51 7.12 -13.32
N ASP A 241 25.77 8.06 -13.88
CA ASP A 241 24.60 8.66 -13.25
C ASP A 241 23.29 7.94 -13.68
N TYR A 242 23.39 6.85 -14.45
CA TYR A 242 22.24 6.04 -14.83
C TYR A 242 21.70 5.25 -13.62
N ASN A 243 20.45 5.55 -13.27
CA ASN A 243 19.74 4.89 -12.18
C ASN A 243 18.47 4.23 -12.72
N THR A 244 18.41 2.89 -12.65
CA THR A 244 17.22 2.14 -13.06
C THR A 244 16.00 2.46 -12.20
N ALA A 245 16.20 2.86 -10.94
CA ALA A 245 15.10 3.30 -10.08
C ALA A 245 14.41 4.55 -10.66
N ASP A 246 15.18 5.48 -11.23
CA ASP A 246 14.63 6.70 -11.82
C ASP A 246 13.83 6.39 -13.09
N ILE A 247 14.27 5.44 -13.91
CA ILE A 247 13.50 5.01 -15.10
C ILE A 247 12.19 4.35 -14.69
N ARG A 248 12.23 3.42 -13.73
CA ARG A 248 11.02 2.77 -13.23
C ARG A 248 10.08 3.80 -12.59
N PHE A 249 10.65 4.75 -11.87
CA PHE A 249 9.91 5.85 -11.29
C PHE A 249 9.21 6.66 -12.38
N GLU A 250 9.92 7.16 -13.40
CA GLU A 250 9.33 7.95 -14.48
C GLU A 250 8.27 7.17 -15.27
N GLN A 251 8.48 5.88 -15.54
CA GLN A 251 7.50 5.03 -16.21
C GLN A 251 6.20 4.86 -15.42
N LYS A 252 6.28 4.82 -14.09
CA LYS A 252 5.14 4.56 -13.22
C LYS A 252 4.61 5.81 -12.51
N LYS A 253 5.30 6.94 -12.58
CA LYS A 253 4.91 8.21 -11.96
C LYS A 253 3.53 8.66 -12.43
N GLY A 254 3.21 8.42 -13.71
CA GLY A 254 1.88 8.72 -14.27
C GLY A 254 0.75 7.86 -13.71
N GLN A 255 1.05 6.74 -13.04
CA GLN A 255 0.06 5.88 -12.36
C GLN A 255 -0.26 6.36 -10.95
N ILE A 256 0.55 7.26 -10.38
CA ILE A 256 0.33 7.82 -9.05
C ILE A 256 -0.82 8.82 -9.16
N PRO A 257 -1.93 8.62 -8.44
CA PRO A 257 -3.09 9.51 -8.53
C PRO A 257 -2.70 10.95 -8.22
N HIS A 258 -2.91 11.85 -9.19
CA HIS A 258 -2.73 13.28 -9.02
C HIS A 258 -4.11 13.96 -9.05
N TYR A 259 -4.56 14.43 -7.90
CA TYR A 259 -5.86 15.07 -7.75
C TYR A 259 -5.73 16.58 -7.97
N THR A 260 -6.24 17.06 -9.09
CA THR A 260 -6.17 18.48 -9.47
C THR A 260 -7.29 19.32 -8.86
N SER A 261 -8.28 18.71 -8.21
CA SER A 261 -9.39 19.42 -7.56
C SER A 261 -9.74 18.83 -6.19
N ALA A 262 -10.06 19.71 -5.24
CA ALA A 262 -10.53 19.37 -3.90
C ALA A 262 -11.74 18.42 -3.94
N LEU A 263 -12.68 18.66 -4.84
CA LEU A 263 -13.86 17.82 -5.01
C LEU A 263 -13.50 16.40 -5.46
N SER A 264 -12.61 16.25 -6.44
CA SER A 264 -12.20 14.92 -6.92
C SER A 264 -11.51 14.11 -5.82
N TYR A 265 -10.64 14.76 -5.04
CA TYR A 265 -9.98 14.15 -3.90
C TYR A 265 -10.99 13.73 -2.83
N ALA A 266 -11.84 14.67 -2.40
CA ALA A 266 -12.84 14.44 -1.35
C ALA A 266 -13.82 13.32 -1.73
N ALA A 267 -14.28 13.29 -2.98
CA ALA A 267 -15.18 12.26 -3.48
C ALA A 267 -14.52 10.87 -3.43
N VAL A 268 -13.28 10.75 -3.88
CA VAL A 268 -12.55 9.47 -3.88
C VAL A 268 -12.23 9.02 -2.45
N ASN A 269 -11.72 9.90 -1.60
CA ASN A 269 -11.40 9.56 -0.21
C ASN A 269 -12.65 9.17 0.58
N SER A 270 -13.75 9.94 0.44
CA SER A 270 -15.02 9.63 1.07
C SER A 270 -15.66 8.35 0.53
N PHE A 271 -15.48 8.01 -0.74
CA PHE A 271 -15.92 6.73 -1.30
C PHE A 271 -15.18 5.53 -0.69
N PHE A 272 -13.85 5.59 -0.57
CA PHE A 272 -13.08 4.53 0.08
C PHE A 272 -13.40 4.44 1.57
N SER A 273 -13.58 5.57 2.25
CA SER A 273 -14.06 5.64 3.62
C SER A 273 -15.42 4.96 3.80
N TRP A 274 -16.34 5.19 2.85
CA TRP A 274 -17.65 4.55 2.85
C TRP A 274 -17.55 3.04 2.65
N ILE A 275 -16.79 2.55 1.66
CA ILE A 275 -16.52 1.11 1.48
C ILE A 275 -15.96 0.50 2.76
N TYR A 276 -15.02 1.18 3.40
CA TYR A 276 -14.43 0.71 4.65
C TYR A 276 -15.47 0.59 5.77
N ALA A 277 -16.35 1.59 5.91
CA ALA A 277 -17.48 1.54 6.84
C ALA A 277 -18.48 0.41 6.51
N LEU A 278 -18.68 0.08 5.24
CA LEU A 278 -19.50 -1.07 4.84
C LEU A 278 -18.88 -2.38 5.32
N LEU A 279 -17.58 -2.57 5.14
CA LEU A 279 -16.86 -3.77 5.60
C LEU A 279 -16.99 -3.93 7.12
N VAL A 280 -16.73 -2.86 7.88
CA VAL A 280 -16.92 -2.86 9.34
C VAL A 280 -18.39 -3.12 9.69
N GLY A 281 -19.32 -2.51 8.96
CA GLY A 281 -20.75 -2.68 9.13
C GLY A 281 -21.23 -4.13 8.97
N ILE A 282 -20.61 -4.93 8.10
CA ILE A 282 -20.88 -6.38 7.98
C ILE A 282 -20.54 -7.06 9.30
N PHE A 283 -19.34 -6.86 9.85
CA PHE A 283 -18.91 -7.48 11.11
C PHE A 283 -19.81 -7.09 12.28
N VAL A 284 -20.13 -5.80 12.42
CA VAL A 284 -21.01 -5.29 13.47
C VAL A 284 -22.42 -5.89 13.34
N SER A 285 -22.93 -6.01 12.11
CA SER A 285 -24.24 -6.61 11.85
C SER A 285 -24.29 -8.11 12.16
N VAL A 286 -23.24 -8.86 11.80
CA VAL A 286 -23.09 -10.28 12.16
C VAL A 286 -23.02 -10.45 13.67
N TYR A 287 -22.24 -9.60 14.36
CA TYR A 287 -22.12 -9.63 15.81
C TYR A 287 -23.47 -9.47 16.50
N HIS A 288 -24.23 -8.44 16.14
CA HIS A 288 -25.56 -8.21 16.75
C HIS A 288 -26.59 -9.28 16.38
N TYR A 289 -26.49 -9.85 15.18
CA TYR A 289 -27.34 -10.96 14.76
C TYR A 289 -27.08 -12.21 15.61
N ARG A 290 -25.82 -12.63 15.74
CA ARG A 290 -25.44 -13.81 16.55
C ARG A 290 -25.73 -13.63 18.04
N SER A 291 -25.43 -12.46 18.58
CA SER A 291 -25.71 -12.14 20.00
C SER A 291 -27.19 -12.26 20.35
N LYS A 292 -28.11 -12.09 19.39
CA LYS A 292 -29.53 -12.31 19.63
C LYS A 292 -29.86 -13.79 19.78
N HIS A 293 -29.35 -14.64 18.88
CA HIS A 293 -29.68 -16.08 18.88
C HIS A 293 -28.96 -16.86 19.99
N ALA A 294 -27.78 -16.41 20.43
CA ALA A 294 -27.09 -17.01 21.57
C ALA A 294 -27.89 -16.93 22.89
N ILE A 295 -28.85 -16.00 23.01
CA ILE A 295 -29.72 -15.88 24.19
C ILE A 295 -30.93 -16.81 24.07
N ASP A 296 -31.39 -17.08 22.85
CA ASP A 296 -32.54 -17.94 22.59
C ASP A 296 -32.15 -19.45 22.65
N GLU A 297 -30.86 -19.78 22.55
CA GLU A 297 -30.31 -21.15 22.60
C GLU A 297 -29.85 -21.60 24.00
N VAL A 298 -30.09 -20.83 25.07
CA VAL A 298 -29.90 -21.38 26.42
C VAL A 298 -30.83 -22.58 26.52
N PRO A 299 -30.32 -23.82 26.63
CA PRO A 299 -31.16 -24.98 26.77
C PRO A 299 -32.07 -24.66 27.95
N VAL A 300 -33.38 -24.80 27.78
CA VAL A 300 -34.23 -25.06 28.93
C VAL A 300 -33.57 -26.27 29.54
N GLU A 301 -32.83 -26.06 30.63
CA GLU A 301 -32.31 -27.12 31.47
C GLU A 301 -33.54 -28.00 31.64
N GLU A 302 -33.56 -29.16 30.96
CA GLU A 302 -34.61 -30.15 31.15
C GLU A 302 -34.67 -30.24 32.66
N ALA A 303 -35.79 -29.77 33.23
CA ALA A 303 -35.97 -29.80 34.66
C ALA A 303 -35.68 -31.25 35.00
N GLU A 304 -34.51 -31.49 35.61
CA GLU A 304 -34.10 -32.80 36.07
C GLU A 304 -35.32 -33.28 36.81
N ASP A 305 -35.97 -34.34 36.30
CA ASP A 305 -37.14 -34.93 36.91
C ASP A 305 -36.78 -35.11 38.37
N VAL A 306 -37.29 -34.20 39.21
CA VAL A 306 -37.08 -34.26 40.64
C VAL A 306 -37.70 -35.59 41.01
N PRO A 307 -36.92 -36.57 41.50
CA PRO A 307 -37.48 -37.88 41.79
C PRO A 307 -38.67 -37.68 42.72
N GLU A 308 -39.80 -38.22 42.29
CA GLU A 308 -41.07 -38.25 43.00
C GLU A 308 -40.93 -39.21 44.21
N GLU A 309 -40.04 -38.88 45.14
CA GLU A 309 -39.81 -39.58 46.41
C GLU A 309 -39.70 -38.55 47.54
N MET A 310 -40.81 -37.88 47.85
CA MET A 310 -41.08 -37.35 49.19
C MET A 310 -42.60 -37.41 49.46
N GLU A 311 -43.14 -38.62 49.39
CA GLU A 311 -44.33 -38.99 50.14
C GLU A 311 -43.82 -39.53 51.50
N ASP A 312 -44.41 -39.05 52.61
CA ASP A 312 -44.11 -39.38 54.01
C ASP A 312 -43.00 -38.56 54.72
N LEU A 313 -43.29 -37.29 54.99
CA LEU A 313 -42.81 -36.63 56.20
C LEU A 313 -43.98 -36.46 57.20
N PRO A 314 -43.82 -36.88 58.46
CA PRO A 314 -44.87 -36.76 59.47
C PRO A 314 -45.12 -35.28 59.82
N GLU A 315 -46.40 -34.94 59.97
CA GLU A 315 -46.86 -33.67 60.55
C GLU A 315 -46.32 -33.54 61.99
N GLU A 316 -45.21 -32.83 62.19
CA GLU A 316 -44.84 -32.32 63.51
C GLU A 316 -45.59 -31.01 63.77
N GLU A 317 -46.59 -31.10 64.65
CA GLU A 317 -47.19 -29.98 65.38
C GLU A 317 -46.07 -29.12 66.00
N ILE A 318 -45.86 -27.92 65.47
CA ILE A 318 -45.16 -26.87 66.22
C ILE A 318 -46.21 -25.95 66.80
N ASP A 319 -46.44 -26.23 68.08
CA ASP A 319 -47.21 -25.51 69.06
C ASP A 319 -46.76 -24.05 69.21
N ASN A 320 -47.74 -23.24 69.60
CA ASN A 320 -47.65 -21.82 69.88
C ASN A 320 -46.57 -21.49 70.92
N GLN A 321 -45.76 -20.47 70.65
CA GLN A 321 -45.30 -19.54 71.69
C GLN A 321 -45.35 -18.10 71.17
N GLU A 322 -46.52 -17.48 71.39
CA GLU A 322 -46.57 -16.08 71.82
C GLU A 322 -45.80 -15.97 73.14
N GLU A 323 -44.78 -15.10 73.22
CA GLU A 323 -44.54 -14.30 74.43
C GLU A 323 -43.55 -13.15 74.20
N ASN A 324 -44.09 -11.94 74.31
CA ASN A 324 -43.60 -10.84 75.17
C ASN A 324 -42.30 -10.06 74.84
N VAL A 325 -42.57 -8.75 74.60
CA VAL A 325 -41.79 -7.51 74.89
C VAL A 325 -40.93 -6.91 73.79
#